data_AF-A0A9P8BZL3-F1
#
_entry.id   AF-A0A9P8BZL3-F1
#
_cell.length_a   1.000
_cell.length_b   1.000
_cell.length_c   1.000
_cell.angle_alpha   90.00
_cell.angle_beta   90.00
_cell.angle_gamma   90.00
#
_symmetry.space_group_name_H-M   'P 1'
#
loop_
_entity.id
_entity.type
_entity.pdbx_description
1 polymer ?
#
loop_
_entity_poly.entity_id
_entity_poly.type
_entity_poly.pdbx_seq_one_letter_code
_entity_poly.pdbx_strand_id
1 'polypeptide(L)' 'MGQGFSGPSAFKWLGFTDKATAVLQANPLYLVILLIVLVSMGGIIGLAYYIHFKTNKPYRKPKEVKGAKGGKK' A
#
# COMPACT_ATOMS: atom_id res chain seq x y z
N MET A 1 13.03 28.16 -2.37
CA MET A 1 11.94 27.17 -2.38
C MET A 1 10.90 27.67 -3.39
N GLY A 2 11.11 27.51 -4.69
CA GLY A 2 10.70 26.33 -5.44
C GLY A 2 9.37 26.62 -6.13
N GLN A 3 9.42 27.31 -7.27
CA GLN A 3 8.28 27.85 -8.04
C GLN A 3 7.26 26.79 -8.51
N GLY A 4 7.53 25.49 -8.28
CA GLY A 4 6.67 24.36 -8.66
C GLY A 4 5.56 23.99 -7.66
N PHE A 5 5.55 24.55 -6.45
CA PHE A 5 4.52 24.26 -5.44
C PHE A 5 3.54 25.42 -5.21
N SER A 6 3.71 26.53 -5.92
CA SER A 6 2.96 27.76 -5.75
C SER A 6 2.14 28.11 -6.99
N GLY A 7 0.95 28.67 -6.77
CA GLY A 7 0.06 29.12 -7.82
C GLY A 7 -0.95 28.05 -8.29
N PRO A 8 -1.96 28.46 -9.07
CA PRO A 8 -3.15 27.63 -9.36
C PRO A 8 -2.85 26.31 -10.07
N SER A 9 -1.72 26.23 -10.78
CA SER A 9 -1.32 25.09 -11.61
C SER A 9 -0.22 24.20 -11.00
N ALA A 10 0.16 24.42 -9.72
CA ALA A 10 1.28 23.74 -9.08
C ALA A 10 1.23 22.19 -9.18
N PHE A 11 0.03 21.59 -9.12
CA PHE A 11 -0.16 20.14 -9.18
C PHE A 11 -0.82 19.65 -10.48
N LYS A 12 -0.78 20.46 -11.56
CA LYS A 12 -1.40 20.08 -12.83
C LYS A 12 -0.79 18.81 -13.44
N TRP A 13 0.50 18.54 -13.18
CA TRP A 13 1.18 17.31 -13.59
C TRP A 13 0.71 16.05 -12.85
N LEU A 14 0.13 16.22 -11.66
CA LEU A 14 -0.56 15.16 -10.91
C LEU A 14 -2.03 15.01 -11.33
N GLY A 15 -2.49 15.79 -12.31
CA GLY A 15 -3.87 15.77 -12.78
C GLY A 15 -4.87 16.44 -11.83
N PHE A 16 -4.40 17.25 -10.87
CA PHE A 16 -5.29 17.96 -9.96
C PHE A 16 -5.99 19.12 -10.65
N THR A 17 -7.27 19.31 -10.31
CA THR A 17 -8.03 20.49 -10.72
C THR A 17 -7.51 21.72 -9.98
N ASP A 18 -7.74 22.92 -10.54
CA ASP A 18 -7.34 24.17 -9.90
C ASP A 18 -7.97 24.33 -8.50
N LYS A 19 -9.20 23.84 -8.31
CA LYS A 19 -9.87 23.80 -7.00
C LYS A 19 -9.15 22.89 -6.00
N ALA A 20 -8.74 21.69 -6.43
CA ALA A 20 -7.98 20.77 -5.58
C ALA A 20 -6.60 21.35 -5.22
N THR A 21 -5.93 21.99 -6.18
CA THR A 21 -4.67 22.70 -5.93
C THR A 21 -4.84 23.83 -4.92
N ALA A 22 -5.91 24.62 -5.03
CA ALA A 22 -6.23 25.68 -4.09
C ALA A 22 -6.48 25.14 -2.66
N VAL A 23 -7.21 24.02 -2.53
CA VAL A 23 -7.43 23.38 -1.22
C VAL A 23 -6.09 22.94 -0.63
N LEU A 24 -5.23 22.27 -1.39
CA LEU A 24 -3.93 21.81 -0.89
C LEU A 24 -2.96 22.93 -0.55
N GLN A 25 -3.10 24.09 -1.21
CA GLN A 25 -2.29 25.28 -0.94
C GLN A 25 -2.84 26.14 0.21
N ALA A 26 -4.10 25.93 0.63
CA ALA A 26 -4.72 26.69 1.71
C ALA A 26 -4.01 26.49 3.07
N ASN A 27 -3.37 25.34 3.27
CA ASN A 27 -2.52 25.08 4.41
C ASN A 27 -1.30 24.26 3.97
N PRO A 28 -0.07 24.66 4.33
CA PRO A 28 1.14 23.93 3.95
C PRO A 28 1.15 22.46 4.39
N LEU A 29 0.37 22.08 5.41
CA LEU A 29 0.32 20.71 5.92
C LEU A 29 -0.65 19.80 5.15
N TYR A 30 -1.59 20.32 4.37
CA TYR A 30 -2.61 19.47 3.73
C TYR A 30 -2.02 18.50 2.70
N LEU A 31 -1.02 18.91 1.95
CA LEU A 31 -0.31 18.00 1.04
C LEU A 31 0.37 16.86 1.81
N VAL A 32 1.02 17.17 2.93
CA VAL A 32 1.71 16.19 3.77
C VAL A 32 0.70 15.19 4.37
N ILE A 33 -0.41 15.70 4.89
CA ILE A 33 -1.50 14.87 5.45
C ILE A 33 -2.07 13.95 4.37
N LEU A 34 -2.33 14.46 3.16
CA LEU A 34 -2.82 13.66 2.05
C LEU A 34 -1.86 12.50 1.73
N LEU A 35 -0.55 12.77 1.65
CA LEU A 35 0.45 11.74 1.39
C LEU A 35 0.51 10.70 2.51
N ILE A 36 0.44 11.12 3.78
CA ILE A 36 0.42 10.20 4.93
C ILE A 36 -0.80 9.28 4.85
N VAL A 37 -1.98 9.82 4.51
CA VAL A 37 -3.20 9.02 4.38
C VAL A 37 -3.06 8.00 3.24
N LEU A 38 -2.55 8.40 2.07
CA LEU A 38 -2.35 7.50 0.94
C LEU A 38 -1.36 6.37 1.26
N VAL A 39 -0.24 6.68 1.90
CA VAL A 39 0.75 5.68 2.33
C VAL A 39 0.16 4.75 3.39
N SER A 40 -0.58 5.29 4.36
CA SER A 40 -1.20 4.49 5.43
C SER A 40 -2.24 3.53 4.86
N MET A 41 -3.12 4.00 3.97
CA MET A 41 -4.10 3.15 3.28
C MET A 41 -3.41 2.07 2.43
N GLY A 42 -2.40 2.44 1.64
CA GLY A 42 -1.61 1.50 0.86
C GLY A 42 -0.92 0.44 1.73
N GLY A 43 -0.39 0.86 2.89
CA GLY A 43 0.22 -0.05 3.87
C GLY A 43 -0.77 -1.04 4.47
N ILE A 44 -1.98 -0.60 4.82
CA ILE A 44 -3.03 -1.48 5.33
C ILE A 44 -3.46 -2.49 4.25
N ILE A 45 -3.68 -2.05 3.02
CA ILE A 45 -4.05 -2.93 1.90
C ILE A 45 -2.93 -3.94 1.63
N GLY A 46 -1.67 -3.48 1.60
CA GLY A 46 -0.50 -4.33 1.39
C GLY A 46 -0.33 -5.37 2.50
N LEU A 47 -0.53 -4.98 3.76
CA LEU A 47 -0.48 -5.89 4.91
C LEU A 47 -1.60 -6.94 4.84
N ALA A 48 -2.83 -6.51 4.52
CA ALA A 48 -3.96 -7.41 4.34
C ALA A 48 -3.70 -8.42 3.21
N TYR A 49 -3.15 -7.95 2.08
CA TYR A 49 -2.74 -8.82 0.96
C TYR A 49 -1.65 -9.81 1.38
N TYR A 50 -0.63 -9.36 2.11
CA TYR A 50 0.44 -10.23 2.60
C TYR A 50 -0.10 -11.33 3.51
N ILE A 51 -0.97 -10.98 4.46
CA ILE A 51 -1.62 -11.94 5.34
C ILE A 51 -2.41 -12.94 4.49
N HIS A 52 -3.24 -12.46 3.57
CA HIS A 52 -4.03 -13.32 2.68
C HIS A 52 -3.15 -14.29 1.87
N PHE A 53 -2.04 -13.82 1.30
CA PHE A 53 -1.10 -14.66 0.57
C PHE A 53 -0.44 -15.74 1.44
N LYS A 54 -0.16 -15.44 2.71
CA LYS A 54 0.48 -16.38 3.64
C LYS A 54 -0.51 -17.37 4.25
N THR A 55 -1.73 -16.95 4.54
CA THR A 55 -2.76 -17.79 5.17
C THR A 55 -3.50 -18.66 4.17
N ASN A 56 -3.68 -18.19 2.93
CA ASN A 56 -4.39 -18.95 1.89
C ASN A 56 -3.49 -19.96 1.17
N LYS A 57 -2.32 -20.31 1.73
CA LYS A 57 -1.43 -21.31 1.13
C LYS A 57 -2.12 -22.68 1.20
N PRO A 58 -2.34 -23.35 0.07
CA PRO A 58 -2.95 -24.66 0.07
C PRO A 58 -2.07 -25.63 0.86
N TYR A 59 -2.67 -26.33 1.83
CA TYR A 59 -1.99 -27.35 2.61
C TYR A 59 -1.43 -28.42 1.68
N ARG A 60 -0.10 -28.43 1.50
CA ARG A 60 0.58 -29.55 0.87
C ARG A 60 0.62 -30.68 1.89
N LYS A 61 -0.27 -31.65 1.73
CA LYS A 61 -0.15 -32.93 2.44
C LYS A 61 1.30 -33.42 2.26
N PRO A 62 2.04 -33.69 3.35
CA PRO A 62 3.37 -34.25 3.25
C PRO A 62 3.31 -35.48 2.34
N LYS A 63 4.16 -35.53 1.31
CA LYS A 63 4.28 -36.74 0.50
C LYS A 63 4.73 -37.85 1.44
N GLU A 64 3.99 -38.95 1.49
CA GLU A 64 4.40 -40.13 2.23
C GLU A 64 5.81 -40.52 1.75
N VAL A 65 6.76 -40.46 2.67
CA VAL A 65 8.13 -40.90 2.40
C VAL A 65 8.04 -42.41 2.24
N LYS A 66 8.26 -42.92 1.01
CA LYS A 66 8.35 -44.36 0.75
C LYS A 66 9.50 -44.91 1.61
N GLY A 67 9.14 -45.51 2.74
CA GLY A 67 10.07 -45.95 3.79
C GLY A 67 9.47 -45.93 5.20
N ALA A 68 8.41 -45.15 5.46
CA ALA A 68 7.76 -45.08 6.78
C ALA A 68 6.84 -46.29 7.12
N LYS A 69 7.02 -47.45 6.45
CA LYS A 69 6.52 -48.74 6.94
C LYS A 69 7.65 -49.41 7.73
N GLY A 70 7.83 -48.99 8.98
CA GLY A 70 8.89 -49.50 9.84
C GLY A 70 8.73 -49.11 11.31
N GLY A 71 7.49 -49.18 11.82
CA GLY A 71 7.18 -48.90 13.22
C GLY A 71 6.10 -49.84 13.73
N LYS A 72 6.30 -51.15 13.54
CA LYS A 72 5.63 -52.19 14.34
C LYS A 72 6.68 -52.72 15.31
N LYS A 73 6.68 -52.21 16.54
CA LYS A 73 6.93 -52.95 17.79
C LYS A 73 6.29 -52.15 18.91
#